data_AF-A0A2G2WUA4-F1
#
_entry.id   AF-A0A2G2WUA4-F1
#
_cell.length_a   1.000
_cell.length_b   1.000
_cell.length_c   1.000
_cell.angle_alpha   90.00
_cell.angle_beta   90.00
_cell.angle_gamma   90.00
#
_symmetry.space_group_name_H-M   'P 1'
#
loop_
_entity.id
_entity.type
_entity.pdbx_description
1 polymer ?
#
loop_
_entity_poly.entity_id
_entity_poly.type
_entity_poly.pdbx_seq_one_letter_code
_entity_poly.pdbx_strand_id
1 'polypeptide(L)'
;MASKKQKKNKDKYSLSDLKTLGHQLLSSRAHINNLPLLLSFITPSTRPKYALESLLSLQSFFLPLLPQLPSSTHSVSQNDPEFIYRTWVRSKFDDFVQYLLDIAICSESNDALREVVLDTLMEFVKVGNGGKFHSAIYHRLLDRVVLSSLDVHDVLLDLLSSKYFKYIDIRYFTYISFKKLSQRIGAKDISDDRREGLDTSGVNQPESSLDLSVHKLYHLLSHIPPLEGSDVKSNYDMWNAAGIFTGKENEKGHTGKQCKDEATNIKVLSPANIAKKMKLRFTKAWISFLGLPLPVDLYKEVLVNLHQVVIPYLSNPLMLCDFLTRSYDIGGVVSVMALSSLFVLMTQHGLDYPNFYEKLYALLESSVFMAKHRARFFQLLDSCLKSPLLPAYLAASFCKKLSWLSLAVPPSGALVIVALIHNLLRRHPSINCLVHQVRLWHLTLLFC
;
A
#
# COMPACT_ATOMS: atom_id res chain seq x y z
N MET A 1 -21.74 11.17 -35.24
CA MET A 1 -21.59 10.35 -36.48
C MET A 1 -20.43 9.34 -36.46
N ALA A 2 -19.38 9.50 -35.66
CA ALA A 2 -18.26 8.54 -35.58
C ALA A 2 -18.64 7.14 -35.03
N SER A 3 -19.55 7.08 -34.05
CA SER A 3 -19.99 5.81 -33.42
C SER A 3 -20.75 4.86 -34.38
N LYS A 4 -21.54 5.39 -35.33
CA LYS A 4 -22.23 4.58 -36.36
C LYS A 4 -21.26 3.99 -37.41
N LYS A 5 -20.13 4.66 -37.69
CA LYS A 5 -19.13 4.21 -38.68
C LYS A 5 -18.24 3.10 -38.11
N GLN A 6 -17.86 3.18 -36.83
CA GLN A 6 -17.14 2.10 -36.14
C GLN A 6 -17.99 0.85 -35.95
N LYS A 7 -19.30 0.99 -35.64
CA LYS A 7 -20.22 -0.16 -35.50
C LYS A 7 -20.38 -0.93 -36.83
N LYS A 8 -20.49 -0.23 -37.97
CA LYS A 8 -20.58 -0.82 -39.31
C LYS A 8 -19.33 -1.61 -39.76
N ASN A 9 -18.15 -1.29 -39.25
CA ASN A 9 -16.92 -2.03 -39.59
C ASN A 9 -16.75 -3.30 -38.74
N LYS A 10 -17.27 -3.35 -37.51
CA LYS A 10 -17.11 -4.51 -36.61
C LYS A 10 -17.93 -5.73 -37.04
N ASP A 11 -19.07 -5.53 -37.69
CA ASP A 11 -19.94 -6.60 -38.20
C ASP A 11 -19.46 -7.22 -39.53
N LYS A 12 -18.38 -6.68 -40.13
CA LYS A 12 -17.92 -7.08 -41.47
C LYS A 12 -16.81 -8.14 -41.47
N TYR A 13 -16.19 -8.41 -40.33
CA TYR A 13 -15.04 -9.30 -40.23
C TYR A 13 -15.38 -10.56 -39.43
N SER A 14 -15.06 -11.72 -40.00
CA SER A 14 -15.09 -13.00 -39.30
C SER A 14 -13.85 -13.17 -38.40
N LEU A 15 -13.89 -14.14 -37.48
CA LEU A 15 -12.74 -14.43 -36.60
C LEU A 15 -11.52 -14.94 -37.40
N SER A 16 -11.75 -15.66 -38.51
CA SER A 16 -10.70 -16.04 -39.46
C SER A 16 -10.09 -14.84 -40.17
N ASP A 17 -10.89 -13.82 -40.51
CA ASP A 17 -10.37 -12.61 -41.16
C ASP A 17 -9.47 -11.81 -40.21
N LEU A 18 -9.77 -11.81 -38.92
CA LEU A 18 -8.92 -11.21 -37.90
C LEU A 18 -7.57 -11.91 -37.77
N LYS A 19 -7.57 -13.24 -37.81
CA LYS A 19 -6.33 -14.05 -37.86
C LYS A 19 -5.49 -13.71 -39.08
N THR A 20 -6.11 -13.63 -40.25
CA THR A 20 -5.37 -13.31 -41.48
C THR A 20 -4.80 -11.90 -41.44
N LEU A 21 -5.55 -10.92 -40.91
CA LEU A 21 -5.05 -9.55 -40.69
C LEU A 21 -3.84 -9.50 -39.74
N GLY A 22 -3.87 -10.29 -38.65
CA GLY A 22 -2.76 -10.44 -37.71
C GLY A 22 -1.52 -11.06 -38.36
N HIS A 23 -1.68 -12.17 -39.09
CA HIS A 23 -0.58 -12.80 -39.82
C HIS A 23 0.01 -11.90 -40.90
N GLN A 24 -0.82 -11.16 -41.64
CA GLN A 24 -0.34 -10.19 -42.63
C GLN A 24 0.51 -9.09 -41.99
N LEU A 25 0.09 -8.59 -40.81
CA LEU A 25 0.82 -7.57 -40.07
C LEU A 25 2.17 -8.08 -39.54
N LEU A 26 2.28 -9.35 -39.15
CA LEU A 26 3.55 -9.98 -38.77
C LEU A 26 4.47 -10.26 -39.98
N SER A 27 3.89 -10.49 -41.16
CA SER A 27 4.65 -10.89 -42.36
C SER A 27 5.41 -9.75 -43.03
N SER A 28 4.87 -8.53 -43.05
CA SER A 28 5.48 -7.41 -43.79
C SER A 28 5.04 -6.05 -43.27
N ARG A 29 5.99 -5.09 -43.28
CA ARG A 29 5.74 -3.66 -43.01
C ARG A 29 4.71 -3.05 -43.99
N ALA A 30 4.51 -3.64 -45.16
CA ALA A 30 3.52 -3.19 -46.15
C ALA A 30 2.07 -3.27 -45.63
N HIS A 31 1.80 -4.13 -44.65
CA HIS A 31 0.48 -4.33 -44.06
C HIS A 31 0.26 -3.55 -42.76
N ILE A 32 1.06 -2.53 -42.48
CA ILE A 32 0.96 -1.78 -41.22
C ILE A 32 -0.38 -1.04 -41.04
N ASN A 33 -1.09 -0.78 -42.13
CA ASN A 33 -2.45 -0.23 -42.10
C ASN A 33 -3.47 -1.16 -41.40
N ASN A 34 -3.12 -2.43 -41.18
CA ASN A 34 -3.91 -3.36 -40.38
C ASN A 34 -3.81 -3.07 -38.87
N LEU A 35 -2.76 -2.36 -38.42
CA LEU A 35 -2.52 -2.06 -37.00
C LEU A 35 -3.67 -1.26 -36.37
N PRO A 36 -4.11 -0.12 -36.93
CA PRO A 36 -5.23 0.64 -36.37
C PRO A 36 -6.57 -0.12 -36.44
N LEU A 37 -6.73 -1.02 -37.42
CA LEU A 37 -7.93 -1.85 -37.55
C LEU A 37 -8.00 -2.86 -36.40
N LEU A 38 -6.91 -3.58 -36.11
CA LEU A 38 -6.82 -4.50 -34.98
C LEU A 38 -7.01 -3.78 -33.64
N LEU A 39 -6.46 -2.57 -33.48
CA LEU A 39 -6.68 -1.75 -32.27
C LEU A 39 -8.16 -1.42 -32.05
N SER A 40 -8.94 -1.21 -33.11
CA SER A 40 -10.37 -0.90 -33.00
C SER A 40 -11.21 -2.03 -32.38
N PHE A 41 -10.70 -3.27 -32.38
CA PHE A 41 -11.34 -4.44 -31.79
C PHE A 41 -10.97 -4.65 -30.31
N ILE A 42 -10.03 -3.88 -29.76
CA ILE A 42 -9.64 -3.93 -28.34
C ILE A 42 -10.41 -2.84 -27.61
N THR A 43 -11.67 -3.13 -27.31
CA THR A 43 -12.55 -2.24 -26.57
C THR A 43 -13.36 -3.08 -25.58
N PRO A 44 -13.81 -2.52 -24.44
CA PRO A 44 -14.61 -3.29 -23.49
C PRO A 44 -15.94 -3.83 -24.08
N SER A 45 -16.45 -3.16 -25.13
CA SER A 45 -17.71 -3.50 -25.79
C SER A 45 -17.60 -4.58 -26.89
N THR A 46 -16.40 -5.05 -27.25
CA THR A 46 -16.23 -6.07 -28.28
C THR A 46 -16.36 -7.48 -27.72
N ARG A 47 -16.85 -8.41 -28.55
CA ARG A 47 -16.97 -9.83 -28.17
C ARG A 47 -15.58 -10.35 -27.71
N PRO A 48 -15.47 -11.04 -26.55
CA PRO A 48 -14.19 -11.43 -25.96
C PRO A 48 -13.29 -12.24 -26.92
N LYS A 49 -13.86 -13.12 -27.74
CA LYS A 49 -13.11 -13.92 -28.73
C LYS A 49 -12.40 -13.07 -29.79
N TYR A 50 -13.02 -11.96 -30.21
CA TYR A 50 -12.46 -11.05 -31.21
C TYR A 50 -11.39 -10.14 -30.59
N ALA A 51 -11.62 -9.70 -29.35
CA ALA A 51 -10.66 -8.93 -28.58
C ALA A 51 -9.39 -9.75 -28.26
N LEU A 52 -9.55 -11.02 -27.86
CA LEU A 52 -8.44 -11.93 -27.57
C LEU A 52 -7.58 -12.19 -28.81
N GLU A 53 -8.18 -12.49 -29.96
CA GLU A 53 -7.43 -12.71 -31.20
C GLU A 53 -6.63 -11.47 -31.64
N SER A 54 -7.26 -10.29 -31.53
CA SER A 54 -6.62 -9.01 -31.82
C SER A 54 -5.47 -8.72 -30.85
N LEU A 55 -5.67 -9.02 -29.57
CA LEU A 55 -4.68 -8.86 -28.51
C LEU A 55 -3.47 -9.75 -28.76
N LEU A 56 -3.64 -11.04 -29.04
CA LEU A 56 -2.52 -11.97 -29.30
C LEU A 56 -1.71 -11.56 -30.54
N SER A 57 -2.41 -11.16 -31.60
CA SER A 57 -1.78 -10.66 -32.84
C SER A 57 -0.96 -9.39 -32.60
N LEU A 58 -1.47 -8.47 -31.78
CA LEU A 58 -0.79 -7.22 -31.47
C LEU A 58 0.34 -7.41 -30.46
N GLN A 59 0.18 -8.30 -29.48
CA GLN A 59 1.23 -8.68 -28.53
C GLN A 59 2.43 -9.27 -29.26
N SER A 60 2.21 -10.23 -30.17
CA SER A 60 3.28 -10.85 -30.96
C SER A 60 3.99 -9.85 -31.88
N PHE A 61 3.30 -8.81 -32.36
CA PHE A 61 3.91 -7.74 -33.14
C PHE A 61 4.73 -6.76 -32.28
N PHE A 62 4.17 -6.30 -31.16
CA PHE A 62 4.80 -5.26 -30.36
C PHE A 62 5.95 -5.78 -29.51
N LEU A 63 5.87 -7.00 -28.96
CA LEU A 63 6.86 -7.53 -28.02
C LEU A 63 8.30 -7.53 -28.59
N PRO A 64 8.56 -7.98 -29.83
CA PRO A 64 9.90 -7.96 -30.43
C PRO A 64 10.38 -6.54 -30.80
N LEU A 65 9.45 -5.65 -31.15
CA LEU A 65 9.75 -4.30 -31.63
C LEU A 65 10.04 -3.33 -30.48
N LEU A 66 9.48 -3.59 -29.31
CA LEU A 66 9.48 -2.66 -28.18
C LEU A 66 10.89 -2.25 -27.71
N PRO A 67 11.88 -3.14 -27.58
CA PRO A 67 13.27 -2.78 -27.27
C PRO A 67 13.91 -1.78 -28.25
N GLN A 68 13.41 -1.73 -29.49
CA GLN A 68 13.97 -0.95 -30.59
C GLN A 68 13.27 0.41 -30.78
N LEU A 69 12.17 0.63 -30.06
CA LEU A 69 11.40 1.87 -30.14
C LEU A 69 12.10 3.00 -29.37
N PRO A 70 12.11 4.23 -29.93
CA PRO A 70 12.72 5.36 -29.27
C PRO A 70 12.04 5.65 -27.94
N SER A 71 12.85 5.88 -26.91
CA SER A 71 12.36 6.53 -25.68
C SER A 71 11.96 7.96 -26.03
N SER A 72 10.85 8.45 -25.47
CA SER A 72 10.24 9.78 -25.67
C SER A 72 11.16 10.99 -25.39
N THR A 73 12.46 10.78 -25.18
CA THR A 73 13.44 11.77 -24.75
C THR A 73 14.62 11.99 -25.72
N HIS A 74 14.68 11.31 -26.87
CA HIS A 74 15.76 11.54 -27.84
C HIS A 74 15.33 12.50 -28.96
N SER A 75 15.80 13.75 -28.85
CA SER A 75 15.84 14.74 -29.91
C SER A 75 16.95 14.38 -30.90
N VAL A 76 16.65 13.55 -31.90
CA VAL A 76 17.53 13.35 -33.06
C VAL A 76 16.70 13.65 -34.31
N SER A 77 17.28 14.47 -35.19
CA SER A 77 16.80 14.95 -36.51
C SER A 77 15.40 14.48 -36.94
N GLN A 78 14.43 15.39 -36.89
CA GLN A 78 13.01 15.19 -37.24
C GLN A 78 12.74 14.78 -38.72
N ASN A 79 13.77 14.59 -39.54
CA ASN A 79 13.66 14.37 -40.98
C ASN A 79 13.98 12.94 -41.46
N ASP A 80 14.33 12.01 -40.56
CA ASP A 80 14.54 10.60 -40.95
C ASP A 80 13.20 9.85 -41.03
N PRO A 81 12.80 9.30 -42.19
CA PRO A 81 11.55 8.56 -42.35
C PRO A 81 11.44 7.34 -41.42
N GLU A 82 12.54 6.67 -41.06
CA GLU A 82 12.52 5.55 -40.13
C GLU A 82 12.25 6.03 -38.69
N PHE A 83 12.72 7.21 -38.31
CA PHE A 83 12.43 7.82 -37.01
C PHE A 83 10.95 8.23 -36.89
N ILE A 84 10.38 8.83 -37.95
CA ILE A 84 8.96 9.18 -38.01
C ILE A 84 8.10 7.93 -37.87
N TYR A 85 8.45 6.87 -38.62
CA TYR A 85 7.79 5.57 -38.53
C TYR A 85 7.84 5.00 -37.10
N ARG A 86 9.01 4.93 -36.46
CA ARG A 86 9.14 4.39 -35.09
C ARG A 86 8.39 5.22 -34.06
N THR A 87 8.36 6.54 -34.23
CA THR A 87 7.59 7.45 -33.37
C THR A 87 6.08 7.19 -33.51
N TRP A 88 5.60 6.97 -34.74
CA TRP A 88 4.22 6.59 -34.98
C TRP A 88 3.87 5.22 -34.38
N VAL A 89 4.73 4.21 -34.57
CA VAL A 89 4.54 2.87 -33.95
C VAL A 89 4.51 2.99 -32.43
N ARG A 90 5.36 3.82 -31.83
CA ARG A 90 5.38 4.07 -30.38
C ARG A 90 4.08 4.71 -29.89
N SER A 91 3.52 5.65 -30.64
CA SER A 91 2.21 6.26 -30.36
C SER A 91 1.09 5.21 -30.43
N LYS A 92 1.10 4.34 -31.44
CA LYS A 92 0.12 3.24 -31.56
C LYS A 92 0.25 2.22 -30.44
N PHE A 93 1.46 1.98 -29.94
CA PHE A 93 1.68 1.18 -28.74
C PHE A 93 1.13 1.87 -27.48
N ASP A 94 1.27 3.19 -27.33
CA ASP A 94 0.65 3.90 -26.21
C ASP A 94 -0.87 3.82 -26.25
N ASP A 95 -1.48 3.95 -27.45
CA ASP A 95 -2.91 3.72 -27.67
C ASP A 95 -3.30 2.30 -27.24
N PHE A 96 -2.51 1.30 -27.67
CA PHE A 96 -2.73 -0.10 -27.31
C PHE A 96 -2.71 -0.34 -25.80
N VAL A 97 -1.70 0.20 -25.09
CA VAL A 97 -1.61 0.11 -23.63
C VAL A 97 -2.82 0.78 -22.97
N GLN A 98 -3.30 1.92 -23.47
CA GLN A 98 -4.52 2.53 -22.93
C GLN A 98 -5.74 1.62 -23.11
N TYR A 99 -5.93 1.03 -24.29
CA TYR A 99 -7.04 0.11 -24.53
C TYR A 99 -6.98 -1.14 -23.65
N LEU A 100 -5.79 -1.70 -23.41
CA LEU A 100 -5.59 -2.80 -22.46
C LEU A 100 -5.96 -2.39 -21.03
N LEU A 101 -5.53 -1.20 -20.59
CA LEU A 101 -5.88 -0.67 -19.27
C LEU A 101 -7.40 -0.47 -19.13
N ASP A 102 -8.07 0.01 -20.18
CA ASP A 102 -9.52 0.22 -20.16
C ASP A 102 -10.29 -1.11 -20.10
N ILE A 103 -9.79 -2.17 -20.74
CA ILE A 103 -10.36 -3.53 -20.59
C ILE A 103 -10.13 -4.06 -19.19
N ALA A 104 -8.91 -3.93 -18.64
CA ALA A 104 -8.58 -4.42 -17.31
C ALA A 104 -9.51 -3.85 -16.21
N ILE A 105 -9.96 -2.62 -16.40
CA ILE A 105 -10.76 -1.84 -15.45
C ILE A 105 -12.28 -1.95 -15.70
N CYS A 106 -12.69 -2.58 -16.79
CA CYS A 106 -14.11 -2.77 -17.05
C CYS A 106 -14.64 -3.97 -16.25
N SER A 107 -15.49 -3.72 -15.25
CA SER A 107 -16.12 -4.78 -14.44
C SER A 107 -17.02 -5.71 -15.25
N GLU A 108 -17.55 -5.25 -16.39
CA GLU A 108 -18.38 -6.06 -17.29
C GLU A 108 -17.57 -6.98 -18.21
N SER A 109 -16.24 -6.87 -18.19
CA SER A 109 -15.37 -7.67 -19.05
C SER A 109 -15.12 -9.06 -18.47
N ASN A 110 -14.93 -10.05 -19.35
CA ASN A 110 -14.73 -11.44 -18.95
C ASN A 110 -13.42 -11.62 -18.17
N ASP A 111 -13.45 -12.29 -17.02
CA ASP A 111 -12.29 -12.50 -16.15
C ASP A 111 -11.10 -13.17 -16.85
N ALA A 112 -11.34 -14.14 -17.73
CA ALA A 112 -10.29 -14.78 -18.50
C ALA A 112 -9.62 -13.80 -19.49
N LEU A 113 -10.38 -12.86 -20.05
CA LEU A 113 -9.82 -11.81 -20.90
C LEU A 113 -8.99 -10.83 -20.05
N ARG A 114 -9.47 -10.46 -18.86
CA ARG A 114 -8.76 -9.55 -17.93
C ARG A 114 -7.46 -10.16 -17.44
N GLU A 115 -7.44 -11.46 -17.17
CA GLU A 115 -6.24 -12.21 -16.80
C GLU A 115 -5.21 -12.18 -17.93
N VAL A 116 -5.61 -12.50 -19.18
CA VAL A 116 -4.73 -12.41 -20.35
C VAL A 116 -4.22 -10.98 -20.54
N VAL A 117 -5.07 -9.97 -20.41
CA VAL A 117 -4.68 -8.55 -20.48
C VAL A 117 -3.64 -8.20 -19.42
N LEU A 118 -3.84 -8.61 -18.18
CA LEU A 118 -2.86 -8.40 -17.10
C LEU A 118 -1.52 -9.05 -17.46
N ASP A 119 -1.53 -10.29 -17.93
CA ASP A 119 -0.32 -11.01 -18.31
C ASP A 119 0.40 -10.30 -19.47
N THR A 120 -0.33 -9.81 -20.49
CA THR A 120 0.28 -9.02 -21.57
C THR A 120 0.90 -7.70 -21.09
N LEU A 121 0.23 -6.99 -20.18
CA LEU A 121 0.77 -5.75 -19.60
C LEU A 121 2.03 -6.03 -18.79
N MET A 122 2.06 -7.12 -18.03
CA MET A 122 3.23 -7.52 -17.25
C MET A 122 4.40 -8.00 -18.11
N GLU A 123 4.14 -8.59 -19.27
CA GLU A 123 5.16 -8.85 -20.29
C GLU A 123 5.73 -7.56 -20.89
N PHE A 124 4.89 -6.56 -21.20
CA PHE A 124 5.37 -5.25 -21.64
C PHE A 124 6.18 -4.55 -20.55
N VAL A 125 5.84 -4.74 -19.27
CA VAL A 125 6.67 -4.26 -18.15
C VAL A 125 8.04 -4.93 -18.13
N LYS A 126 8.13 -6.21 -18.52
CA LYS A 126 9.39 -6.98 -18.57
C LYS A 126 10.30 -6.60 -19.73
N VAL A 127 9.75 -6.52 -20.94
CA VAL A 127 10.50 -6.29 -22.20
C VAL A 127 10.70 -4.80 -22.49
N GLY A 128 9.86 -3.98 -21.85
CA GLY A 128 9.56 -2.56 -22.04
C GLY A 128 10.69 -1.55 -22.34
N ASN A 129 11.92 -1.85 -21.95
CA ASN A 129 13.00 -0.87 -22.00
C ASN A 129 14.35 -1.56 -22.28
N GLY A 130 14.40 -2.34 -23.37
CA GLY A 130 15.60 -3.13 -23.72
C GLY A 130 15.85 -4.25 -22.72
N GLY A 131 14.78 -4.90 -22.24
CA GLY A 131 14.86 -5.88 -21.16
C GLY A 131 15.00 -5.27 -19.77
N LYS A 132 14.80 -3.95 -19.57
CA LYS A 132 14.71 -3.32 -18.24
C LYS A 132 13.25 -3.15 -17.81
N PHE A 133 12.99 -3.15 -16.51
CA PHE A 133 11.63 -3.00 -15.97
C PHE A 133 11.05 -1.64 -16.38
N HIS A 134 9.89 -1.66 -17.02
CA HIS A 134 9.24 -0.45 -17.52
C HIS A 134 8.29 0.13 -16.47
N SER A 135 8.86 0.89 -15.54
CA SER A 135 8.16 1.45 -14.38
C SER A 135 6.99 2.38 -14.73
N ALA A 136 7.00 3.01 -15.91
CA ALA A 136 5.93 3.92 -16.33
C ALA A 136 4.61 3.18 -16.65
N ILE A 137 4.70 2.05 -17.36
CA ILE A 137 3.54 1.21 -17.69
C ILE A 137 3.01 0.56 -16.42
N TYR A 138 3.91 0.03 -15.58
CA TYR A 138 3.52 -0.56 -14.31
C TYR A 138 2.85 0.45 -13.37
N HIS A 139 3.39 1.67 -13.28
CA HIS A 139 2.78 2.73 -12.50
C HIS A 139 1.41 3.13 -13.05
N ARG A 140 1.26 3.25 -14.38
CA ARG A 140 -0.03 3.52 -15.04
C ARG A 140 -1.05 2.42 -14.77
N LEU A 141 -0.64 1.15 -14.78
CA LEU A 141 -1.49 0.01 -14.40
C LEU A 141 -2.00 0.19 -12.96
N LEU A 142 -1.10 0.33 -11.99
CA LEU A 142 -1.49 0.47 -10.58
C LEU A 142 -2.35 1.71 -10.34
N ASP A 143 -2.00 2.84 -10.96
CA ASP A 143 -2.75 4.09 -10.85
C ASP A 143 -4.18 3.92 -11.37
N ARG A 144 -4.35 3.31 -12.54
CA ARG A 144 -5.67 3.11 -13.14
C ARG A 144 -6.49 2.05 -12.39
N VAL A 145 -5.86 1.00 -11.88
CA VAL A 145 -6.51 -0.01 -11.03
C VAL A 145 -7.01 0.60 -9.72
N VAL A 146 -6.21 1.42 -9.03
CA VAL A 146 -6.63 2.03 -7.76
C VAL A 146 -7.67 3.12 -7.96
N LEU A 147 -7.56 3.95 -9.00
CA LEU A 147 -8.52 5.03 -9.28
C LEU A 147 -9.80 4.56 -9.99
N SER A 148 -9.89 3.27 -10.34
CA SER A 148 -11.06 2.70 -11.01
C SER A 148 -12.29 2.62 -10.12
N SER A 149 -13.43 2.26 -10.70
CA SER A 149 -14.64 1.85 -9.99
C SER A 149 -14.66 0.36 -9.61
N LEU A 150 -13.53 -0.37 -9.71
CA LEU A 150 -13.46 -1.78 -9.27
C LEU A 150 -13.65 -1.89 -7.77
N ASP A 151 -14.26 -3.00 -7.36
CA ASP A 151 -14.38 -3.41 -5.96
C ASP A 151 -13.01 -3.78 -5.36
N VAL A 152 -12.93 -3.75 -4.03
CA VAL A 152 -11.70 -4.02 -3.27
C VAL A 152 -11.24 -5.49 -3.41
N HIS A 153 -12.18 -6.41 -3.61
CA HIS A 153 -11.94 -7.86 -3.73
C HIS A 153 -12.07 -8.33 -5.17
N ASP A 154 -11.77 -7.47 -6.14
CA ASP A 154 -11.85 -7.81 -7.55
C ASP A 154 -10.74 -8.81 -7.94
N VAL A 155 -11.10 -9.76 -8.83
CA VAL A 155 -10.24 -10.85 -9.32
C VAL A 155 -8.88 -10.34 -9.83
N LEU A 156 -8.82 -9.15 -10.44
CA LEU A 156 -7.56 -8.59 -10.95
C LEU A 156 -6.58 -8.26 -9.82
N LEU A 157 -7.08 -7.76 -8.68
CA LEU A 157 -6.25 -7.45 -7.52
C LEU A 157 -5.68 -8.74 -6.92
N ASP A 158 -6.50 -9.79 -6.84
CA ASP A 158 -6.11 -11.11 -6.37
C ASP A 158 -5.09 -11.78 -7.28
N LEU A 159 -5.26 -11.65 -8.61
CA LEU A 159 -4.29 -12.14 -9.60
C LEU A 159 -2.96 -11.38 -9.49
N LEU A 160 -3.00 -10.07 -9.29
CA LEU A 160 -1.79 -9.25 -9.13
C LEU A 160 -1.02 -9.66 -7.86
N SER A 161 -1.73 -9.91 -6.76
CA SER A 161 -1.15 -10.42 -5.52
C SER A 161 -0.57 -11.82 -5.68
N SER A 162 -1.40 -12.78 -6.12
CA SER A 162 -1.04 -14.20 -6.16
C SER A 162 0.06 -14.52 -7.19
N LYS A 163 -0.01 -13.96 -8.40
CA LYS A 163 0.94 -14.28 -9.48
C LYS A 163 2.22 -13.46 -9.43
N TYR A 164 2.13 -12.17 -9.09
CA TYR A 164 3.21 -11.21 -9.35
C TYR A 164 3.91 -10.70 -8.09
N PHE A 165 3.25 -10.58 -6.94
CA PHE A 165 3.93 -10.16 -5.72
C PHE A 165 4.94 -11.17 -5.19
N LYS A 166 5.04 -12.37 -5.77
CA LYS A 166 6.16 -13.28 -5.47
C LYS A 166 7.53 -12.69 -5.83
N TYR A 167 7.62 -11.88 -6.89
CA TYR A 167 8.89 -11.34 -7.39
C TYR A 167 9.37 -10.08 -6.66
N ILE A 168 10.66 -10.01 -6.33
CA ILE A 168 11.21 -8.92 -5.50
C ILE A 168 11.25 -7.56 -6.20
N ASP A 169 11.55 -7.54 -7.50
CA ASP A 169 11.59 -6.33 -8.31
C ASP A 169 10.20 -5.72 -8.47
N ILE A 170 9.18 -6.56 -8.66
CA ILE A 170 7.78 -6.11 -8.68
C ILE A 170 7.44 -5.44 -7.36
N ARG A 171 7.63 -6.11 -6.20
CA ARG A 171 7.36 -5.50 -4.88
C ARG A 171 8.04 -4.14 -4.72
N TYR A 172 9.31 -4.04 -5.12
CA TYR A 172 10.07 -2.80 -5.05
C TYR A 172 9.43 -1.66 -5.86
N PHE A 173 9.02 -1.93 -7.10
CA PHE A 173 8.35 -0.93 -7.93
C PHE A 173 6.91 -0.66 -7.51
N THR A 174 6.24 -1.62 -6.87
CA THR A 174 4.92 -1.42 -6.26
C THR A 174 5.02 -0.37 -5.17
N TYR A 175 5.97 -0.48 -4.23
CA TYR A 175 6.15 0.54 -3.18
C TYR A 175 6.47 1.92 -3.74
N ILE A 176 7.31 2.01 -4.78
CA ILE A 176 7.60 3.30 -5.44
C ILE A 176 6.34 3.89 -6.07
N SER A 177 5.55 3.05 -6.74
CA SER A 177 4.32 3.48 -7.41
C SER A 177 3.26 3.89 -6.41
N PHE A 178 3.12 3.15 -5.29
CA PHE A 178 2.17 3.44 -4.22
C PHE A 178 2.50 4.75 -3.52
N LYS A 179 3.78 5.01 -3.23
CA LYS A 179 4.19 6.32 -2.70
C LYS A 179 3.67 7.47 -3.58
N LYS A 180 3.90 7.38 -4.90
CA LYS A 180 3.46 8.40 -5.87
C LYS A 180 1.93 8.51 -5.92
N LEU A 181 1.26 7.37 -5.87
CA LEU A 181 -0.19 7.29 -5.91
C LEU A 181 -0.84 7.89 -4.67
N SER A 182 -0.35 7.58 -3.47
CA SER A 182 -0.81 8.21 -2.23
C SER A 182 -0.62 9.72 -2.28
N GLN A 183 0.54 10.21 -2.74
CA GLN A 183 0.76 11.65 -2.90
C GLN A 183 -0.21 12.30 -3.90
N ARG A 184 -0.58 11.58 -4.97
CA ARG A 184 -1.55 12.07 -5.96
C ARG A 184 -2.97 12.09 -5.41
N ILE A 185 -3.38 11.05 -4.69
CA ILE A 185 -4.70 10.97 -4.05
C ILE A 185 -4.85 12.11 -3.04
N GLY A 186 -3.86 12.29 -2.15
CA GLY A 186 -3.87 13.38 -1.16
C GLY A 186 -3.81 14.79 -1.80
N ALA A 187 -3.12 14.96 -2.93
CA ALA A 187 -3.11 16.24 -3.64
C ALA A 187 -4.47 16.58 -4.29
N LYS A 188 -5.23 15.56 -4.71
CA LYS A 188 -6.57 15.74 -5.28
C LYS A 188 -7.56 16.21 -4.20
N ASP A 189 -7.49 15.60 -3.03
CA ASP A 189 -8.28 15.95 -1.84
C ASP A 189 -8.14 17.43 -1.45
N ILE A 190 -6.90 17.91 -1.27
CA ILE A 190 -6.61 19.33 -0.95
C ILE A 190 -7.08 20.31 -2.06
N SER A 191 -7.21 19.82 -3.31
CA SER A 191 -7.72 20.63 -4.42
C SER A 191 -9.24 20.70 -4.46
N ASP A 192 -9.92 19.68 -3.94
CA ASP A 192 -11.38 19.61 -3.90
C ASP A 192 -11.91 20.35 -2.66
N ASP A 193 -11.25 20.27 -1.51
CA ASP A 193 -11.52 21.11 -0.32
C ASP A 193 -11.45 22.62 -0.63
N ARG A 194 -10.52 23.03 -1.49
CA ARG A 194 -10.39 24.44 -1.92
C ARG A 194 -11.52 24.88 -2.86
N ARG A 195 -12.26 23.95 -3.46
CA ARG A 195 -13.41 24.22 -4.33
C ARG A 195 -14.74 24.21 -3.59
N GLU A 196 -14.85 23.47 -2.48
CA GLU A 196 -16.06 23.42 -1.65
C GLU A 196 -16.24 24.64 -0.71
N GLY A 197 -15.38 25.65 -0.81
CA GLY A 197 -15.52 26.93 -0.10
C GLY A 197 -16.57 27.90 -0.66
N LEU A 198 -17.38 27.49 -1.64
CA LEU A 198 -18.47 28.31 -2.19
C LEU A 198 -19.67 27.41 -2.53
N ASP A 199 -20.78 27.67 -1.83
CA ASP A 199 -22.14 27.17 -2.05
C ASP A 199 -22.56 25.86 -1.34
N THR A 200 -23.38 26.07 -0.30
CA THR A 200 -24.19 25.04 0.38
C THR A 200 -25.38 24.66 -0.51
N SER A 201 -25.44 23.41 -1.01
CA SER A 201 -26.64 22.55 -1.05
C SER A 201 -26.50 21.36 -2.02
N GLY A 202 -26.61 20.14 -1.47
CA GLY A 202 -27.18 18.99 -2.19
C GLY A 202 -26.24 18.03 -2.94
N VAL A 203 -26.27 16.79 -2.47
CA VAL A 203 -25.81 15.53 -3.10
C VAL A 203 -24.34 15.13 -2.85
N ASN A 204 -24.13 14.50 -1.69
CA ASN A 204 -22.94 13.72 -1.34
C ASN A 204 -22.78 12.53 -2.30
N GLN A 205 -21.88 12.64 -3.28
CA GLN A 205 -21.36 11.52 -4.06
C GLN A 205 -19.83 11.44 -4.25
N PRO A 206 -18.96 12.42 -3.87
CA PRO A 206 -17.51 12.27 -4.09
C PRO A 206 -16.76 11.46 -3.00
N GLU A 207 -17.26 11.42 -1.75
CA GLU A 207 -16.59 10.73 -0.63
C GLU A 207 -16.35 9.23 -0.91
N SER A 208 -17.31 8.55 -1.56
CA SER A 208 -17.23 7.11 -1.81
C SER A 208 -16.10 6.66 -2.75
N SER A 209 -15.70 7.52 -3.72
CA SER A 209 -14.70 7.14 -4.72
C SER A 209 -13.27 7.25 -4.19
N LEU A 210 -12.98 8.29 -3.41
CA LEU A 210 -11.70 8.44 -2.73
C LEU A 210 -11.55 7.34 -1.67
N ASP A 211 -12.59 7.10 -0.88
CA ASP A 211 -12.61 6.02 0.10
C ASP A 211 -12.33 4.67 -0.55
N LEU A 212 -13.01 4.33 -1.65
CA LEU A 212 -12.78 3.09 -2.39
C LEU A 212 -11.33 2.97 -2.90
N SER A 213 -10.74 4.08 -3.34
CA SER A 213 -9.34 4.13 -3.78
C SER A 213 -8.38 3.86 -2.62
N VAL A 214 -8.63 4.44 -1.44
CA VAL A 214 -7.83 4.23 -0.23
C VAL A 214 -7.94 2.79 0.26
N HIS A 215 -9.15 2.20 0.24
CA HIS A 215 -9.37 0.79 0.58
C HIS A 215 -8.60 -0.15 -0.36
N LYS A 216 -8.65 0.09 -1.68
CA LYS A 216 -7.88 -0.71 -2.66
C LYS A 216 -6.37 -0.60 -2.46
N LEU A 217 -5.88 0.61 -2.16
CA LEU A 217 -4.46 0.81 -1.90
C LEU A 217 -4.02 0.04 -0.66
N TYR A 218 -4.80 0.09 0.42
CA TYR A 218 -4.53 -0.71 1.62
C TYR A 218 -4.60 -2.22 1.36
N HIS A 219 -5.63 -2.70 0.67
CA HIS A 219 -5.77 -4.12 0.31
C HIS A 219 -4.54 -4.62 -0.44
N LEU A 220 -4.09 -3.89 -1.46
CA LEU A 220 -2.88 -4.26 -2.18
C LEU A 220 -1.64 -4.18 -1.29
N LEU A 221 -1.53 -3.17 -0.42
CA LEU A 221 -0.36 -2.98 0.44
C LEU A 221 -0.26 -4.06 1.53
N SER A 222 -1.38 -4.53 2.08
CA SER A 222 -1.46 -5.59 3.09
C SER A 222 -1.17 -6.98 2.49
N HIS A 223 -1.50 -7.18 1.22
CA HIS A 223 -1.23 -8.42 0.50
C HIS A 223 0.22 -8.56 -0.01
N ILE A 224 1.06 -7.54 0.10
CA ILE A 224 2.49 -7.68 -0.27
C ILE A 224 3.20 -8.50 0.82
N PRO A 225 3.76 -9.67 0.50
CA PRO A 225 4.44 -10.50 1.47
C PRO A 225 5.67 -9.78 2.04
N PRO A 226 5.85 -9.78 3.38
CA PRO A 226 6.96 -9.11 4.02
C PRO A 226 8.30 -9.69 3.59
N LEU A 227 9.36 -8.90 3.74
CA LEU A 227 10.71 -9.37 3.51
C LEU A 227 11.17 -10.11 4.76
N GLU A 228 11.26 -11.45 4.71
CA GLU A 228 11.78 -12.27 5.81
C GLU A 228 13.16 -11.76 6.28
N GLY A 229 13.41 -11.87 7.58
CA GLY A 229 14.62 -11.39 8.25
C GLY A 229 15.91 -11.92 7.60
N SER A 230 17.02 -11.22 7.85
CA SER A 230 18.33 -11.31 7.17
C SER A 230 19.01 -12.68 7.03
N ASP A 231 18.39 -13.76 7.47
CA ASP A 231 19.04 -15.06 7.65
C ASP A 231 18.74 -16.07 6.54
N VAL A 232 17.86 -15.75 5.60
CA VAL A 232 17.73 -16.56 4.39
C VAL A 232 18.52 -15.89 3.27
N LYS A 233 19.66 -16.49 2.92
CA LYS A 233 20.22 -16.41 1.56
C LYS A 233 19.18 -16.99 0.58
N SER A 234 18.04 -16.33 0.41
CA SER A 234 17.02 -16.76 -0.53
C SER A 234 17.35 -16.14 -1.87
N ASN A 235 17.54 -17.00 -2.88
CA ASN A 235 17.43 -16.60 -4.28
C ASN A 235 16.06 -15.94 -4.46
N TYR A 236 16.01 -14.61 -4.36
CA TYR A 236 14.79 -13.88 -4.66
C TYR A 236 14.56 -13.93 -6.17
N ASP A 237 13.43 -14.49 -6.57
CA ASP A 237 13.05 -14.49 -7.98
C ASP A 237 12.80 -13.05 -8.44
N MET A 238 13.47 -12.69 -9.54
CA MET A 238 13.23 -11.43 -10.25
C MET A 238 12.34 -11.72 -11.45
N TRP A 239 11.29 -10.91 -11.62
CA TRP A 239 10.48 -10.98 -12.84
C TRP A 239 11.31 -10.59 -14.06
N ASN A 240 12.19 -9.61 -13.88
CA ASN A 240 13.13 -9.19 -14.88
C ASN A 240 14.58 -9.60 -14.54
N ALA A 241 15.04 -10.68 -15.17
CA ALA A 241 16.36 -11.26 -14.95
C ALA A 241 17.53 -10.39 -15.47
N ALA A 242 17.29 -9.38 -16.32
CA ALA A 242 18.37 -8.62 -16.96
C ALA A 242 19.03 -7.56 -16.06
N GLY A 243 18.51 -7.28 -14.86
CA GLY A 243 19.20 -6.52 -13.79
C GLY A 243 19.57 -5.05 -14.05
N ILE A 244 19.46 -4.52 -15.28
CA ILE A 244 19.92 -3.17 -15.59
C ILE A 244 18.85 -2.13 -15.22
N PHE A 245 19.13 -1.29 -14.23
CA PHE A 245 18.27 -0.18 -13.83
C PHE A 245 19.03 1.14 -13.90
N THR A 246 18.46 2.14 -14.56
CA THR A 246 18.95 3.53 -14.51
C THR A 246 18.00 4.37 -13.67
N GLY A 247 18.43 4.76 -12.48
CA GLY A 247 17.71 5.74 -11.66
C GLY A 247 18.12 7.16 -12.05
N LYS A 248 17.16 8.00 -12.45
CA LYS A 248 17.27 9.45 -12.31
C LYS A 248 16.50 9.82 -11.04
N GLU A 249 17.20 10.12 -9.95
CA GLU A 249 16.65 10.88 -8.82
C GLU A 249 17.27 12.27 -8.87
N ASN A 250 16.44 13.29 -9.10
CA ASN A 250 16.78 14.70 -8.92
C ASN A 250 16.79 14.99 -7.42
N GLU A 251 17.97 15.10 -6.81
CA GLU A 251 18.13 15.82 -5.55
C GLU A 251 18.58 17.25 -5.87
N LYS A 252 17.66 18.21 -5.69
CA LYS A 252 18.06 19.62 -5.55
C LYS A 252 18.59 19.81 -4.13
N GLY A 253 19.91 19.82 -4.01
CA GLY A 253 20.64 20.41 -2.89
C GLY A 253 21.65 21.41 -3.44
N HIS A 254 21.45 22.69 -3.18
CA HIS A 254 22.46 23.72 -3.44
C HIS A 254 23.62 23.55 -2.45
N THR A 255 24.86 23.42 -2.95
CA THR A 255 25.95 24.42 -2.79
C THR A 255 27.30 23.85 -3.30
N GLY A 256 27.87 24.52 -4.31
CA GLY A 256 29.29 24.88 -4.47
C GLY A 256 30.41 23.85 -4.71
N LYS A 257 30.98 23.87 -5.94
CA LYS A 257 32.40 23.61 -6.36
C LYS A 257 32.99 22.23 -6.00
N GLN A 258 33.61 21.44 -6.88
CA GLN A 258 34.49 21.68 -8.04
C GLN A 258 34.59 20.40 -8.89
N CYS A 259 34.88 20.53 -10.19
CA CYS A 259 35.10 19.45 -11.16
C CYS A 259 36.30 18.55 -10.83
N LYS A 260 36.16 17.24 -11.09
CA LYS A 260 37.13 16.41 -11.83
C LYS A 260 36.50 15.09 -12.28
N ASP A 261 36.93 14.66 -13.45
CA ASP A 261 36.44 13.54 -14.25
C ASP A 261 36.31 12.23 -13.48
N GLU A 262 35.19 11.53 -13.65
CA GLU A 262 35.13 10.08 -13.44
C GLU A 262 33.91 9.47 -14.16
N ALA A 263 34.17 8.39 -14.90
CA ALA A 263 33.24 7.71 -15.76
C ALA A 263 31.92 7.33 -15.07
N THR A 264 30.83 7.47 -15.82
CA THR A 264 29.45 7.11 -15.48
C THR A 264 29.34 5.68 -14.98
N ASN A 265 29.40 5.50 -13.66
CA ASN A 265 29.26 4.21 -13.00
C ASN A 265 27.76 3.79 -12.99
N ILE A 266 27.35 3.07 -14.03
CA ILE A 266 26.03 2.44 -14.16
C ILE A 266 25.92 1.32 -13.13
N LYS A 267 25.32 1.57 -11.97
CA LYS A 267 25.16 0.56 -10.92
C LYS A 267 23.86 -0.24 -11.11
N VAL A 268 23.98 -1.37 -11.79
CA VAL A 268 23.03 -2.49 -11.84
C VAL A 268 22.54 -2.79 -10.41
N LEU A 269 21.24 -2.72 -10.15
CA LEU A 269 20.67 -3.07 -8.84
C LEU A 269 20.56 -4.60 -8.77
N SER A 270 21.55 -5.24 -8.17
CA SER A 270 21.48 -6.66 -7.81
C SER A 270 20.31 -6.93 -6.85
N PRO A 271 19.76 -8.17 -6.81
CA PRO A 271 18.70 -8.56 -5.86
C PRO A 271 19.01 -8.14 -4.42
N ALA A 272 20.27 -8.27 -4.00
CA ALA A 272 20.74 -7.87 -2.67
C ALA A 272 20.64 -6.36 -2.43
N ASN A 273 20.90 -5.53 -3.44
CA ASN A 273 20.75 -4.07 -3.33
C ASN A 273 19.27 -3.65 -3.28
N ILE A 274 18.40 -4.37 -4.01
CA ILE A 274 16.95 -4.18 -3.95
C ILE A 274 16.43 -4.53 -2.56
N ALA A 275 16.80 -5.69 -2.02
CA ALA A 275 16.42 -6.12 -0.67
C ALA A 275 16.85 -5.09 0.41
N LYS A 276 18.09 -4.58 0.34
CA LYS A 276 18.56 -3.53 1.26
C LYS A 276 17.75 -2.24 1.16
N LYS A 277 17.43 -1.80 -0.06
CA LYS A 277 16.63 -0.58 -0.29
C LYS A 277 15.14 -0.80 -0.08
N MET A 278 14.67 -2.05 0.04
CA MET A 278 13.26 -2.38 0.16
C MET A 278 12.64 -1.78 1.41
N LYS A 279 13.28 -1.97 2.58
CA LYS A 279 12.79 -1.41 3.86
C LYS A 279 12.56 0.10 3.76
N LEU A 280 13.47 0.82 3.10
CA LEU A 280 13.33 2.27 2.92
C LEU A 280 12.15 2.63 2.00
N ARG A 281 11.94 1.88 0.91
CA ARG A 281 10.81 2.12 0.01
C ARG A 281 9.48 1.73 0.66
N PHE A 282 9.45 0.64 1.41
CA PHE A 282 8.33 0.22 2.26
C PHE A 282 7.94 1.31 3.25
N THR A 283 8.90 1.84 4.03
CA THR A 283 8.67 2.94 4.97
C THR A 283 8.09 4.17 4.27
N LYS A 284 8.69 4.59 3.14
CA LYS A 284 8.19 5.76 2.39
C LYS A 284 6.77 5.55 1.86
N ALA A 285 6.43 4.34 1.40
CA ALA A 285 5.10 4.02 0.90
C ALA A 285 4.05 4.05 2.04
N TRP A 286 4.33 3.36 3.15
CA TRP A 286 3.44 3.34 4.31
C TRP A 286 3.22 4.72 4.93
N ILE A 287 4.28 5.52 5.10
CA ILE A 287 4.13 6.88 5.65
C ILE A 287 3.30 7.75 4.71
N SER A 288 3.49 7.63 3.39
CA SER A 288 2.69 8.40 2.42
C SER A 288 1.23 7.96 2.42
N PHE A 289 0.95 6.68 2.67
CA PHE A 289 -0.41 6.15 2.83
C PHE A 289 -1.06 6.61 4.14
N LEU A 290 -0.35 6.53 5.27
CA LEU A 290 -0.86 6.98 6.58
C LEU A 290 -1.08 8.51 6.65
N GLY A 291 -0.50 9.27 5.73
CA GLY A 291 -0.76 10.70 5.57
C GLY A 291 -2.03 11.03 4.81
N LEU A 292 -2.75 10.05 4.26
CA LEU A 292 -4.05 10.25 3.61
C LEU A 292 -5.18 10.37 4.66
N PRO A 293 -6.32 11.00 4.32
CA PRO A 293 -7.54 10.85 5.11
C PRO A 293 -8.00 9.39 5.05
N LEU A 294 -7.88 8.67 6.17
CA LEU A 294 -8.24 7.26 6.25
C LEU A 294 -9.70 7.13 6.74
N PRO A 295 -10.55 6.36 6.04
CA PRO A 295 -11.88 6.00 6.54
C PRO A 295 -11.80 5.32 7.91
N VAL A 296 -12.80 5.54 8.76
CA VAL A 296 -12.78 5.12 10.17
C VAL A 296 -12.54 3.62 10.34
N ASP A 297 -13.15 2.80 9.48
CA ASP A 297 -13.02 1.34 9.54
C ASP A 297 -11.60 0.90 9.18
N LEU A 298 -11.06 1.47 8.11
CA LEU A 298 -9.70 1.23 7.65
C LEU A 298 -8.67 1.69 8.68
N TYR A 299 -8.88 2.86 9.27
CA TYR A 299 -8.01 3.41 10.29
C TYR A 299 -7.90 2.49 11.52
N LYS A 300 -9.03 1.94 12.00
CA LYS A 300 -9.05 0.94 13.07
C LYS A 300 -8.32 -0.34 12.68
N GLU A 301 -8.55 -0.84 11.47
CA GLU A 301 -7.91 -2.06 10.98
C GLU A 301 -6.39 -1.90 10.88
N VAL A 302 -5.93 -0.78 10.33
CA VAL A 302 -4.51 -0.43 10.25
C VAL A 302 -3.88 -0.42 11.64
N LEU A 303 -4.49 0.25 12.62
CA LEU A 303 -3.96 0.32 13.99
C LEU A 303 -3.82 -1.05 14.66
N VAL A 304 -4.78 -1.96 14.41
CA VAL A 304 -4.75 -3.33 14.95
C VAL A 304 -3.63 -4.16 14.34
N ASN A 305 -3.24 -3.91 13.10
CA ASN A 305 -2.22 -4.72 12.40
C ASN A 305 -0.82 -4.09 12.44
N LEU A 306 -0.72 -2.79 12.77
CA LEU A 306 0.49 -1.99 12.61
C LEU A 306 1.72 -2.56 13.34
N HIS A 307 1.60 -2.99 14.59
CA HIS A 307 2.74 -3.51 15.36
C HIS A 307 3.29 -4.85 14.83
N GLN A 308 2.47 -5.65 14.16
CA GLN A 308 2.81 -7.01 13.72
C GLN A 308 3.28 -7.01 12.27
N VAL A 309 2.60 -6.24 11.42
CA VAL A 309 2.77 -6.28 9.97
C VAL A 309 3.66 -5.14 9.47
N VAL A 310 3.70 -4.00 10.17
CA VAL A 310 4.37 -2.79 9.65
C VAL A 310 5.65 -2.48 10.42
N ILE A 311 5.56 -2.29 11.75
CA ILE A 311 6.68 -1.86 12.60
C ILE A 311 7.97 -2.67 12.38
N PRO A 312 7.96 -4.02 12.35
CA PRO A 312 9.17 -4.82 12.21
C PRO A 312 9.95 -4.59 10.90
N TYR A 313 9.26 -4.14 9.85
CA TYR A 313 9.82 -3.99 8.51
C TYR A 313 10.17 -2.53 8.16
N LEU A 314 9.86 -1.58 9.04
CA LEU A 314 10.23 -0.18 8.85
C LEU A 314 11.74 0.02 9.04
N SER A 315 12.33 0.89 8.22
CA SER A 315 13.71 1.35 8.42
C SER A 315 13.85 2.25 9.66
N ASN A 316 12.86 3.10 9.92
CA ASN A 316 12.82 3.96 11.09
C ASN A 316 11.40 3.98 11.69
N PRO A 317 11.12 3.14 12.70
CA PRO A 317 9.81 3.05 13.34
C PRO A 317 9.37 4.33 14.07
N LEU A 318 10.31 5.19 14.49
CA LEU A 318 10.00 6.44 15.20
C LEU A 318 9.20 7.44 14.36
N MET A 319 9.21 7.30 13.02
CA MET A 319 8.39 8.14 12.14
C MET A 319 6.88 7.96 12.37
N LEU A 320 6.46 6.89 13.03
CA LEU A 320 5.06 6.66 13.39
C LEU A 320 4.65 7.33 14.72
N CYS A 321 5.60 7.96 15.43
CA CYS A 321 5.34 8.56 16.75
C CYS A 321 4.20 9.58 16.71
N ASP A 322 4.24 10.55 15.81
CA ASP A 322 3.23 11.60 15.73
C ASP A 322 1.85 11.03 15.40
N PHE A 323 1.80 10.08 14.47
CA PHE A 323 0.58 9.37 14.09
C PHE A 323 0.00 8.60 15.28
N LEU A 324 0.82 7.81 15.98
CA LEU A 324 0.39 6.97 17.11
C LEU A 324 0.03 7.79 18.35
N THR A 325 0.78 8.85 18.64
CA THR A 325 0.49 9.80 19.72
C THR A 325 -0.88 10.43 19.51
N ARG A 326 -1.13 10.98 18.31
CA ARG A 326 -2.45 11.53 17.94
C ARG A 326 -3.54 10.47 18.02
N SER A 327 -3.28 9.26 17.50
CA SER A 327 -4.23 8.15 17.54
C SER A 327 -4.59 7.75 18.98
N TYR A 328 -3.60 7.79 19.87
CA TYR A 328 -3.77 7.48 21.28
C TYR A 328 -4.48 8.58 22.05
N ASP A 329 -4.30 9.85 21.66
CA ASP A 329 -4.98 11.00 22.27
C ASP A 329 -6.45 11.14 21.89
N ILE A 330 -6.92 10.50 20.81
CA ILE A 330 -8.34 10.52 20.39
C ILE A 330 -9.26 9.95 21.49
N GLY A 331 -8.83 8.92 22.21
CA GLY A 331 -9.63 8.26 23.24
C GLY A 331 -10.42 7.04 22.75
N GLY A 332 -11.04 6.33 23.70
CA GLY A 332 -11.92 5.19 23.43
C GLY A 332 -11.23 4.00 22.77
N VAL A 333 -11.94 3.32 21.86
CA VAL A 333 -11.48 2.06 21.24
C VAL A 333 -10.25 2.28 20.35
N VAL A 334 -10.11 3.46 19.74
CA VAL A 334 -8.95 3.82 18.90
C VAL A 334 -7.67 3.84 19.72
N SER A 335 -7.69 4.46 20.90
CA SER A 335 -6.54 4.47 21.81
C SER A 335 -6.13 3.07 22.25
N VAL A 336 -7.11 2.19 22.50
CA VAL A 336 -6.84 0.78 22.83
C VAL A 336 -6.10 0.07 21.69
N MET A 337 -6.48 0.32 20.44
CA MET A 337 -5.82 -0.25 19.26
C MET A 337 -4.41 0.32 19.07
N ALA A 338 -4.25 1.64 19.17
CA ALA A 338 -2.98 2.33 19.05
C ALA A 338 -1.97 1.94 20.14
N LEU A 339 -2.44 1.63 21.36
CA LEU A 339 -1.61 1.27 22.51
C LEU A 339 -0.64 0.11 22.21
N SER A 340 -1.06 -0.88 21.41
CA SER A 340 -0.19 -2.00 21.04
C SER A 340 1.05 -1.55 20.28
N SER A 341 0.85 -0.65 19.33
CA SER A 341 1.92 -0.09 18.49
C SER A 341 2.77 0.91 19.26
N LEU A 342 2.15 1.75 20.08
CA LEU A 342 2.85 2.70 20.94
C LEU A 342 3.74 1.99 21.95
N PHE A 343 3.25 0.93 22.59
CA PHE A 343 4.02 0.12 23.55
C PHE A 343 5.27 -0.50 22.91
N VAL A 344 5.18 -0.98 21.67
CA VAL A 344 6.34 -1.49 20.93
C VAL A 344 7.35 -0.37 20.66
N LEU A 345 6.91 0.83 20.27
CA LEU A 345 7.83 1.97 20.10
C LEU A 345 8.51 2.39 21.41
N MET A 346 7.77 2.41 22.51
CA MET A 346 8.31 2.75 23.84
C MET A 346 9.36 1.73 24.30
N THR A 347 9.05 0.43 24.16
CA THR A 347 9.90 -0.64 24.69
C THR A 347 11.09 -1.00 23.80
N GLN A 348 10.92 -1.00 22.47
CA GLN A 348 11.94 -1.46 21.52
C GLN A 348 12.71 -0.33 20.84
N HIS A 349 12.10 0.86 20.73
CA HIS A 349 12.68 1.99 20.00
C HIS A 349 12.95 3.21 20.89
N GLY A 350 12.75 3.09 22.22
CA GLY A 350 13.09 4.14 23.19
C GLY A 350 12.25 5.39 23.06
N LEU A 351 10.99 5.27 22.65
CA LEU A 351 10.06 6.40 22.62
C LEU A 351 9.61 6.77 24.04
N ASP A 352 9.83 8.01 24.44
CA ASP A 352 9.29 8.55 25.69
C ASP A 352 7.95 9.24 25.45
N TYR A 353 6.87 8.68 26.01
CA TYR A 353 5.54 9.28 25.98
C TYR A 353 5.22 9.93 27.34
N PRO A 354 4.97 11.26 27.40
CA PRO A 354 4.73 11.96 28.66
C PRO A 354 3.42 11.50 29.30
N ASN A 355 3.41 11.37 30.63
CA ASN A 355 2.23 10.98 31.41
C ASN A 355 1.51 9.71 30.92
N PHE A 356 2.27 8.75 30.37
CA PHE A 356 1.74 7.50 29.83
C PHE A 356 0.77 6.79 30.80
N TYR A 357 1.14 6.67 32.07
CA TYR A 357 0.32 5.98 33.06
C TYR A 357 -0.98 6.73 33.42
N GLU A 358 -1.00 8.05 33.35
CA GLU A 358 -2.22 8.83 33.58
C GLU A 358 -3.24 8.57 32.47
N LYS A 359 -2.76 8.55 31.22
CA LYS A 359 -3.59 8.21 30.04
C LYS A 359 -4.03 6.75 30.06
N LEU A 360 -3.13 5.83 30.42
CA LEU A 360 -3.47 4.42 30.58
C LEU A 360 -4.51 4.21 31.69
N TYR A 361 -4.41 4.97 32.78
CA TYR A 361 -5.40 4.97 33.85
C TYR A 361 -6.75 5.50 33.36
N ALA A 362 -6.77 6.60 32.60
CA ALA A 362 -7.99 7.14 32.01
C ALA A 362 -8.68 6.14 31.08
N LEU A 363 -7.90 5.44 30.23
CA LEU A 363 -8.39 4.46 29.26
C LEU A 363 -9.08 3.25 29.88
N LEU A 364 -8.79 2.94 31.16
CA LEU A 364 -9.40 1.83 31.88
C LEU A 364 -10.87 2.15 32.21
N GLU A 365 -11.78 1.93 31.27
CA GLU A 365 -13.22 2.15 31.42
C GLU A 365 -14.02 0.84 31.27
N SER A 366 -15.29 0.86 31.68
CA SER A 366 -16.21 -0.28 31.50
C SER A 366 -16.40 -0.66 30.03
N SER A 367 -16.30 0.32 29.12
CA SER A 367 -16.40 0.16 27.66
C SER A 367 -15.34 -0.79 27.09
N VAL A 368 -14.14 -0.81 27.65
CA VAL A 368 -13.02 -1.63 27.16
C VAL A 368 -13.28 -3.13 27.35
N PHE A 369 -14.07 -3.51 28.35
CA PHE A 369 -14.41 -4.92 28.61
C PHE A 369 -15.36 -5.51 27.56
N MET A 370 -16.07 -4.66 26.82
CA MET A 370 -16.94 -5.07 25.71
C MET A 370 -16.25 -4.98 24.34
N ALA A 371 -15.02 -4.44 24.29
CA ALA A 371 -14.31 -4.25 23.03
C ALA A 371 -13.79 -5.59 22.45
N LYS A 372 -13.77 -5.67 21.10
CA LYS A 372 -13.28 -6.83 20.35
C LYS A 372 -11.84 -7.24 20.71
N HIS A 373 -10.96 -6.25 20.96
CA HIS A 373 -9.53 -6.46 21.23
C HIS A 373 -9.15 -6.40 22.72
N ARG A 374 -10.11 -6.61 23.62
CA ARG A 374 -9.90 -6.53 25.09
C ARG A 374 -8.79 -7.43 25.62
N ALA A 375 -8.64 -8.65 25.09
CA ALA A 375 -7.63 -9.61 25.57
C ALA A 375 -6.21 -9.05 25.41
N ARG A 376 -5.94 -8.45 24.24
CA ARG A 376 -4.65 -7.82 23.93
C ARG A 376 -4.40 -6.60 24.80
N PHE A 377 -5.42 -5.80 25.06
CA PHE A 377 -5.32 -4.67 25.98
C PHE A 377 -4.91 -5.11 27.39
N PHE A 378 -5.56 -6.12 27.96
CA PHE A 378 -5.22 -6.60 29.31
C PHE A 378 -3.84 -7.26 29.39
N GLN A 379 -3.39 -7.92 28.32
CA GLN A 379 -2.01 -8.42 28.22
C GLN A 379 -0.98 -7.28 28.23
N LEU A 380 -1.25 -6.20 27.50
CA LEU A 380 -0.41 -5.00 27.50
C LEU A 380 -0.46 -4.28 28.85
N LEU A 381 -1.64 -4.17 29.45
CA LEU A 381 -1.82 -3.58 30.78
C LEU A 381 -0.99 -4.33 31.83
N ASP A 382 -1.05 -5.66 31.87
CA ASP A 382 -0.22 -6.46 32.78
C ASP A 382 1.28 -6.28 32.48
N SER A 383 1.65 -6.19 31.20
CA SER A 383 3.04 -5.95 30.79
C SER A 383 3.55 -4.58 31.25
N CYS A 384 2.75 -3.52 31.11
CA CYS A 384 3.07 -2.17 31.59
C CYS A 384 3.22 -2.16 33.12
N LEU A 385 2.29 -2.77 33.84
CA LEU A 385 2.29 -2.79 35.31
C LEU A 385 3.29 -3.80 35.90
N LYS A 386 3.95 -4.62 35.07
CA LYS A 386 5.06 -5.48 35.48
C LYS A 386 6.38 -4.72 35.63
N SER A 387 6.45 -3.48 35.14
CA SER A 387 7.69 -2.69 35.17
C SER A 387 8.20 -2.50 36.62
N PRO A 388 9.48 -2.80 36.93
CA PRO A 388 10.03 -2.69 38.27
C PRO A 388 10.15 -1.23 38.74
N LEU A 389 10.12 -0.27 37.81
CA LEU A 389 10.22 1.16 38.09
C LEU A 389 8.85 1.79 38.43
N LEU A 390 7.80 0.98 38.56
CA LEU A 390 6.45 1.47 38.87
C LEU A 390 6.36 1.88 40.36
N PRO A 391 6.01 3.14 40.67
CA PRO A 391 5.79 3.57 42.05
C PRO A 391 4.60 2.85 42.71
N ALA A 392 4.71 2.55 44.00
CA ALA A 392 3.67 1.83 44.74
C ALA A 392 2.32 2.56 44.78
N TYR A 393 2.31 3.89 44.83
CA TYR A 393 1.06 4.68 44.83
C TYR A 393 0.28 4.52 43.53
N LEU A 394 0.99 4.36 42.40
CA LEU A 394 0.38 4.18 41.09
C LEU A 394 -0.17 2.76 40.96
N ALA A 395 0.57 1.75 41.43
CA ALA A 395 0.05 0.39 41.53
C ALA A 395 -1.24 0.32 42.38
N ALA A 396 -1.28 1.05 43.50
CA ALA A 396 -2.46 1.15 44.37
C ALA A 396 -3.66 1.80 43.67
N SER A 397 -3.45 2.88 42.90
CA SER A 397 -4.54 3.56 42.19
C SER A 397 -5.14 2.66 41.10
N PHE A 398 -4.32 1.97 40.31
CA PHE A 398 -4.78 0.97 39.34
C PHE A 398 -5.55 -0.17 40.02
N CYS A 399 -5.02 -0.71 41.12
CA CYS A 399 -5.69 -1.76 41.90
C CYS A 399 -7.09 -1.33 42.38
N LYS A 400 -7.20 -0.10 42.91
CA LYS A 400 -8.48 0.44 43.38
C LYS A 400 -9.47 0.64 42.24
N LYS A 401 -9.04 1.21 41.11
CA LYS A 401 -9.91 1.43 39.93
C LYS A 401 -10.38 0.10 39.33
N LEU A 402 -9.47 -0.87 39.18
CA LEU A 402 -9.80 -2.22 38.75
C LEU A 402 -10.84 -2.87 39.68
N SER A 403 -10.68 -2.74 41.00
CA SER A 403 -11.64 -3.27 41.98
C SER A 403 -13.04 -2.66 41.78
N TRP A 404 -13.13 -1.35 41.53
CA TRP A 404 -14.40 -0.70 41.22
C TRP A 404 -15.02 -1.20 39.92
N LEU A 405 -14.22 -1.32 38.85
CA LEU A 405 -14.69 -1.84 37.56
C LEU A 405 -15.15 -3.29 37.65
N SER A 406 -14.55 -4.10 38.53
CA SER A 406 -14.95 -5.51 38.72
C SER A 406 -16.42 -5.67 39.15
N LEU A 407 -16.99 -4.66 39.80
CA LEU A 407 -18.40 -4.66 40.22
C LEU A 407 -19.37 -4.32 39.09
N ALA A 408 -18.90 -3.62 38.05
CA ALA A 408 -19.73 -3.13 36.94
C ALA A 408 -19.64 -3.99 35.67
N VAL A 409 -18.62 -4.83 35.57
CA VAL A 409 -18.26 -5.60 34.35
C VAL A 409 -18.86 -7.01 34.40
N PRO A 410 -19.14 -7.66 33.24
CA PRO A 410 -19.59 -9.05 33.19
C PRO A 410 -18.65 -10.02 33.95
N PRO A 411 -19.16 -11.18 34.41
CA PRO A 411 -18.37 -12.12 35.21
C PRO A 411 -17.07 -12.58 34.53
N SER A 412 -17.08 -12.69 33.19
CA SER A 412 -15.87 -13.01 32.40
C SER A 412 -14.76 -11.95 32.54
N GLY A 413 -15.12 -10.66 32.55
CA GLY A 413 -14.16 -9.58 32.75
C GLY A 413 -13.73 -9.45 34.22
N ALA A 414 -14.64 -9.68 35.16
CA ALA A 414 -14.32 -9.68 36.59
C ALA A 414 -13.23 -10.71 36.94
N LEU A 415 -13.26 -11.91 36.35
CA LEU A 415 -12.20 -12.91 36.54
C LEU A 415 -10.81 -12.42 36.09
N VAL A 416 -10.74 -11.75 34.93
CA VAL A 416 -9.47 -11.17 34.42
C VAL A 416 -8.97 -10.08 35.36
N ILE A 417 -9.87 -9.23 35.86
CA ILE A 417 -9.53 -8.17 36.81
C ILE A 417 -9.00 -8.75 38.12
N VAL A 418 -9.66 -9.75 38.70
CA VAL A 418 -9.25 -10.37 39.96
C VAL A 418 -7.85 -10.98 39.83
N ALA A 419 -7.59 -11.67 38.71
CA ALA A 419 -6.25 -12.20 38.42
C ALA A 419 -5.19 -11.09 38.31
N LEU A 420 -5.52 -9.97 37.66
CA LEU A 420 -4.61 -8.82 37.53
C LEU A 420 -4.34 -8.16 38.89
N ILE A 421 -5.37 -7.97 39.72
CA ILE A 421 -5.25 -7.44 41.09
C ILE A 421 -4.35 -8.35 41.94
N HIS A 422 -4.59 -9.66 41.92
CA HIS A 422 -3.77 -10.62 42.64
C HIS A 422 -2.29 -10.56 42.21
N ASN A 423 -2.03 -10.44 40.89
CA ASN A 423 -0.68 -10.28 40.37
C ASN A 423 -0.02 -8.97 40.85
N LEU A 424 -0.78 -7.86 40.92
CA LEU A 424 -0.27 -6.58 41.43
C LEU A 424 0.09 -6.64 42.91
N LEU A 425 -0.80 -7.19 43.75
CA LEU A 425 -0.57 -7.36 45.19
C LEU A 425 0.67 -8.22 45.47
N ARG A 426 0.85 -9.30 44.70
CA ARG A 426 2.02 -10.17 44.83
C ARG A 426 3.33 -9.48 44.43
N ARG A 427 3.30 -8.60 43.41
CA ARG A 427 4.49 -7.88 42.92
C ARG A 427 4.87 -6.70 43.82
N HIS A 428 3.87 -6.04 44.43
CA HIS A 428 4.07 -4.85 45.27
C HIS A 428 3.55 -5.11 46.69
N PRO A 429 4.34 -5.70 47.60
CA PRO A 429 3.86 -6.01 48.96
C PRO A 429 3.42 -4.77 49.74
N SER A 430 3.95 -3.58 49.41
CA SER A 430 3.58 -2.30 50.04
C SER A 430 2.10 -1.94 49.88
N ILE A 431 1.41 -2.47 48.85
CA ILE A 431 -0.02 -2.20 48.61
C ILE A 431 -0.93 -3.23 49.29
N ASN A 432 -0.38 -4.25 49.97
CA ASN A 432 -1.17 -5.25 50.70
C ASN A 432 -2.00 -4.65 51.85
N CYS A 433 -1.66 -3.44 52.30
CA CYS A 433 -2.46 -2.67 53.24
C CYS A 433 -3.90 -2.39 52.74
N LEU A 434 -4.13 -2.44 51.42
CA LEU A 434 -5.47 -2.31 50.82
C LEU A 434 -6.39 -3.49 51.12
N VAL A 435 -5.83 -4.68 51.34
CA VAL A 435 -6.58 -5.91 51.67
C VAL A 435 -6.64 -6.09 53.18
N HIS A 436 -5.51 -5.88 53.85
CA HIS A 436 -5.39 -6.07 55.29
C HIS A 436 -4.75 -4.84 55.94
N GLN A 437 -5.59 -4.01 56.55
CA GLN A 437 -5.15 -2.85 57.31
C GLN A 437 -5.10 -3.20 58.80
N VAL A 438 -3.90 -3.49 59.32
CA VAL A 438 -3.68 -3.58 60.77
C VAL A 438 -3.71 -2.16 61.32
N ARG A 439 -4.84 -1.76 61.92
CA ARG A 439 -4.92 -0.50 62.66
C ARG A 439 -4.03 -0.57 63.90
N LEU A 440 -2.78 -0.14 63.78
CA LEU A 440 -1.93 0.22 64.93
C LEU A 440 -2.43 1.56 65.49
N TRP A 441 -3.42 1.51 66.37
CA TRP A 441 -3.90 2.67 67.14
C TRP A 441 -2.86 3.23 68.15
N HIS A 442 -1.58 2.83 68.08
CA HIS A 442 -0.63 3.09 69.17
C HIS A 442 0.72 3.73 68.79
N LEU A 443 0.92 4.22 67.56
CA LEU A 443 2.19 4.83 67.15
C LEU A 443 2.09 6.22 66.51
N THR A 444 0.94 6.89 66.60
CA THR A 444 0.82 8.34 66.31
C THR A 444 1.28 9.18 67.49
N LEU A 445 2.55 9.02 67.91
CA LEU A 445 3.22 9.93 68.83
C LEU A 445 4.71 10.12 68.54
N LEU A 446 5.26 9.54 67.47
CA LEU A 446 6.64 9.77 67.07
C LEU A 446 6.69 10.15 65.59
N PHE A 447 7.02 11.43 65.36
CA PHE A 447 7.16 12.20 64.13
C PHE A 447 6.03 13.22 63.89
N CYS A 448 6.09 14.28 64.72
CA CYS A 448 5.79 15.66 64.30
C CYS A 448 6.76 16.09 63.20
#